data_AF-A0A7W6X2L3-F1
#
_entry.id   AF-A0A7W6X2L3-F1
#
_cell.length_a   1.000
_cell.length_b   1.000
_cell.length_c   1.000
_cell.angle_alpha   90.00
_cell.angle_beta   90.00
_cell.angle_gamma   90.00
#
_symmetry.space_group_name_H-M   'P 1'
#
loop_
_entity.id
_entity.type
_entity.pdbx_description
1 polymer ?
#
loop_
_entity_poly.entity_id
_entity_poly.type
_entity_poly.pdbx_seq_one_letter_code
_entity_poly.pdbx_strand_id
1 'polypeptide(L)'
;MAGVGVHSGLPVTLTLGPAPVDAGFIFVRTGLEGSDREVQATAEQVIATDFATVLGDRNGPLVSTAEHVLAALRGMGVDNATIEIDGPEVPIMDGSAAAFIAAIDQAGIVTQPAQRRFIQVLKPISVKIGDSFGEIRPYANGFCVEVEIDFTNPVIGQQSYAFDLNPERFRREVGRARTFGLMSDVARLWSAGYALGASFDNTVVFDDERLLNTEGLRYADECARHKVLDVIGDLSLAGLPLLGAYRSVRGGHKLNHAVLTALLADRTAWRVVEGEAARRTTRPVGEVGRGIVGGRIAAAYGPDVS
;
A
#
# COMPACT_ATOMS: atom_id res chain seq x y z
N MET A 1 -4.04 -11.64 -11.87
CA MET A 1 -3.67 -10.40 -12.61
C MET A 1 -2.36 -10.67 -13.33
N ALA A 2 -2.17 -10.19 -14.56
CA ALA A 2 -0.92 -10.35 -15.30
C ALA A 2 -0.32 -8.98 -15.63
N GLY A 3 1.01 -8.88 -15.63
CA GLY A 3 1.75 -7.66 -15.90
C GLY A 3 3.25 -7.93 -16.08
N VAL A 4 4.06 -6.90 -15.83
CA VAL A 4 5.53 -6.98 -15.87
C VAL A 4 6.11 -6.46 -14.55
N GLY A 5 7.26 -6.98 -14.13
CA GLY A 5 8.02 -6.38 -13.03
C GLY A 5 8.65 -5.05 -13.47
N VAL A 6 8.65 -4.02 -12.60
CA VAL A 6 9.21 -2.69 -12.95
C VAL A 6 10.72 -2.75 -13.13
N HIS A 7 11.41 -3.53 -12.31
CA HIS A 7 12.86 -3.61 -12.36
C HIS A 7 13.36 -4.66 -13.33
N SER A 8 12.81 -5.88 -13.25
CA SER A 8 13.20 -7.01 -14.08
C SER A 8 12.72 -6.90 -15.53
N GLY A 9 11.61 -6.21 -15.78
CA GLY A 9 10.93 -6.19 -17.09
C GLY A 9 10.34 -7.54 -17.51
N LEU A 10 10.36 -8.55 -16.64
CA LEU A 10 9.87 -9.89 -16.94
C LEU A 10 8.35 -9.97 -16.75
N PRO A 11 7.65 -10.75 -17.59
CA PRO A 11 6.23 -11.01 -17.39
C PRO A 11 6.00 -11.76 -16.08
N VAL A 12 4.89 -11.44 -15.43
CA VAL A 12 4.48 -12.08 -14.18
C VAL A 12 2.95 -12.10 -14.04
N THR A 13 2.44 -13.21 -13.54
CA THR A 13 1.08 -13.38 -13.06
C THR A 13 1.09 -13.38 -11.53
N LEU A 14 0.18 -12.61 -10.94
CA LEU A 14 -0.10 -12.60 -9.50
C LEU A 14 -1.53 -13.09 -9.23
N THR A 15 -1.67 -14.01 -8.28
CA THR A 15 -2.95 -14.51 -7.75
C THR A 15 -3.05 -14.21 -6.26
N LEU A 16 -4.16 -13.63 -5.83
CA LEU A 16 -4.48 -13.43 -4.42
C LEU A 16 -5.44 -14.54 -3.97
N GLY A 17 -5.09 -15.22 -2.88
CA GLY A 17 -5.91 -16.27 -2.29
C GLY A 17 -6.20 -16.04 -0.80
N PRO A 18 -7.23 -16.70 -0.24
CA PRO A 18 -7.50 -16.65 1.19
C PRO A 18 -6.43 -17.42 1.98
N ALA A 19 -6.12 -16.95 3.19
CA ALA A 19 -5.27 -17.68 4.13
C ALA A 19 -6.00 -17.92 5.47
N PRO A 20 -5.62 -18.97 6.24
CA PRO A 20 -6.21 -19.24 7.56
C PRO A 20 -6.05 -18.09 8.56
N VAL A 21 -6.79 -18.18 9.67
CA VAL A 21 -6.62 -17.26 10.81
C VAL A 21 -5.15 -17.27 11.25
N ASP A 22 -4.63 -16.08 11.52
CA ASP A 22 -3.26 -15.83 12.00
C ASP A 22 -2.14 -16.23 11.01
N ALA A 23 -2.48 -16.54 9.75
CA ALA A 23 -1.48 -16.83 8.72
C ALA A 23 -0.69 -15.59 8.29
N GLY A 24 -1.26 -14.38 8.43
CA GLY A 24 -0.67 -13.16 7.88
C GLY A 24 -0.62 -13.17 6.35
N PHE A 25 0.34 -12.45 5.78
CA PHE A 25 0.60 -12.46 4.34
C PHE A 25 1.72 -13.43 4.00
N ILE A 26 1.43 -14.37 3.09
CA ILE A 26 2.39 -15.39 2.65
C ILE A 26 2.58 -15.23 1.15
N PHE A 27 3.81 -14.96 0.73
CA PHE A 27 4.18 -15.01 -0.68
C PHE A 27 4.53 -16.44 -1.06
N VAL A 28 4.01 -16.89 -2.19
CA VAL A 28 4.30 -18.20 -2.78
C VAL A 28 4.88 -17.95 -4.16
N ARG A 29 6.15 -18.29 -4.37
CA ARG A 29 6.77 -18.24 -5.67
C ARG A 29 6.61 -19.57 -6.38
N THR A 30 5.79 -19.57 -7.42
CA THR A 30 5.48 -20.76 -8.21
C THR A 30 6.35 -20.86 -9.46
N GLY A 31 6.42 -22.07 -10.02
CA GLY A 31 7.07 -22.30 -11.31
C GLY A 31 8.61 -22.28 -11.26
N LEU A 32 9.20 -22.42 -10.07
CA LEU A 32 10.64 -22.62 -9.92
C LEU A 32 11.04 -24.05 -10.34
N GLU A 33 12.26 -24.23 -10.82
CA GLU A 33 12.82 -25.56 -11.01
C GLU A 33 12.92 -26.29 -9.66
N GLY A 34 12.24 -27.44 -9.55
CA GLY A 34 12.15 -28.21 -8.32
C GLY A 34 10.79 -28.07 -7.65
N SER A 35 10.68 -27.15 -6.69
CA SER A 35 9.45 -26.92 -5.92
C SER A 35 9.17 -25.45 -5.73
N ASP A 36 7.89 -25.14 -5.55
CA ASP A 36 7.45 -23.84 -5.10
C ASP A 36 8.11 -23.48 -3.76
N ARG A 37 8.32 -22.19 -3.56
CA ARG A 37 8.95 -21.64 -2.35
C ARG A 37 8.01 -20.62 -1.72
N GLU A 38 7.97 -20.61 -0.40
CA GLU A 38 7.11 -19.71 0.36
C GLU A 38 7.95 -18.80 1.26
N VAL A 39 7.50 -17.55 1.45
CA VAL A 39 8.07 -16.63 2.43
C VAL A 39 6.97 -15.86 3.15
N GLN A 40 7.06 -15.84 4.48
CA GLN A 40 6.20 -14.99 5.30
C GLN A 40 6.58 -13.52 5.11
N ALA A 41 5.62 -12.65 4.78
CA ALA A 41 5.88 -11.22 4.67
C ALA A 41 6.04 -10.58 6.05
N THR A 42 7.25 -10.65 6.58
CA THR A 42 7.66 -10.12 7.89
C THR A 42 8.97 -9.36 7.77
N ALA A 43 9.25 -8.46 8.71
CA ALA A 43 10.46 -7.64 8.72
C ALA A 43 11.74 -8.48 8.71
N GLU A 44 11.71 -9.67 9.32
CA GLU A 44 12.84 -10.61 9.35
C GLU A 44 13.19 -11.20 7.99
N GLN A 45 12.24 -11.20 7.04
CA GLN A 45 12.42 -11.79 5.70
C GLN A 45 12.79 -10.77 4.63
N VAL A 46 12.98 -9.50 4.99
CA VAL A 46 13.49 -8.48 4.09
C VAL A 46 14.99 -8.65 3.94
N ILE A 47 15.46 -8.84 2.71
CA ILE A 47 16.88 -9.08 2.41
C ILE A 47 17.54 -7.93 1.64
N ALA A 48 16.74 -7.08 0.99
CA ALA A 48 17.20 -5.89 0.29
C ALA A 48 16.12 -4.80 0.28
N THR A 49 16.57 -3.54 0.24
CA THR A 49 15.71 -2.34 0.25
C THR A 49 16.11 -1.29 -0.79
N ASP A 50 17.03 -1.65 -1.69
CA ASP A 50 17.46 -0.77 -2.78
C ASP A 50 16.38 -0.78 -3.87
N PHE A 51 15.76 0.39 -4.07
CA PHE A 51 14.70 0.67 -5.06
C PHE A 51 13.35 -0.04 -4.85
N ALA A 52 13.29 -1.12 -4.06
CA ALA A 52 12.08 -1.86 -3.73
C ALA A 52 12.25 -2.64 -2.41
N THR A 53 11.15 -3.18 -1.88
CA THR A 53 11.18 -4.13 -0.76
C THR A 53 11.28 -5.57 -1.30
N VAL A 54 12.39 -6.24 -1.00
CA VAL A 54 12.68 -7.61 -1.47
C VAL A 54 12.62 -8.59 -0.32
N LEU A 55 11.74 -9.59 -0.47
CA LEU A 55 11.56 -10.69 0.46
C LEU A 55 12.34 -11.93 0.01
N GLY A 56 12.93 -12.65 0.95
CA GLY A 56 13.67 -13.87 0.68
C GLY A 56 13.85 -14.75 1.92
N ASP A 57 14.63 -15.81 1.74
CA ASP A 57 15.01 -16.71 2.82
C ASP A 57 16.52 -17.04 2.71
N ARG A 58 16.99 -18.05 3.44
CA ARG A 58 18.39 -18.51 3.42
C ARG A 58 18.93 -18.91 2.05
N ASN A 59 18.06 -19.20 1.09
CA ASN A 59 18.39 -19.55 -0.30
C ASN A 59 18.43 -18.31 -1.22
N GLY A 60 18.25 -17.11 -0.66
CA GLY A 60 18.32 -15.83 -1.37
C GLY A 60 16.96 -15.21 -1.69
N PRO A 61 16.94 -14.19 -2.57
CA PRO A 61 15.73 -13.48 -2.97
C PRO A 61 14.65 -14.42 -3.49
N LEU A 62 13.40 -14.08 -3.16
CA LEU A 62 12.23 -14.81 -3.63
C LEU A 62 11.27 -13.91 -4.40
N VAL A 63 10.95 -12.74 -3.84
CA VAL A 63 9.99 -11.79 -4.39
C VAL A 63 10.51 -10.37 -4.22
N SER A 64 10.59 -9.61 -5.30
CA SER A 64 10.88 -8.18 -5.29
C SER A 64 9.60 -7.34 -5.45
N THR A 65 9.68 -6.06 -5.06
CA THR A 65 8.63 -5.05 -5.28
C THR A 65 7.32 -5.40 -4.57
N ALA A 66 7.43 -5.94 -3.34
CA ALA A 66 6.29 -6.42 -2.57
C ALA A 66 5.40 -5.28 -2.02
N GLU A 67 5.93 -4.07 -1.92
CA GLU A 67 5.36 -2.94 -1.19
C GLU A 67 3.95 -2.53 -1.66
N HIS A 68 3.65 -2.50 -2.96
CA HIS A 68 2.37 -1.99 -3.45
C HIS A 68 1.21 -2.95 -3.20
N VAL A 69 1.44 -4.26 -3.40
CA VAL A 69 0.43 -5.28 -3.09
C VAL A 69 0.22 -5.40 -1.59
N LEU A 70 1.29 -5.29 -0.80
CA LEU A 70 1.21 -5.23 0.67
C LEU A 70 0.44 -4.00 1.15
N ALA A 71 0.68 -2.84 0.53
CA ALA A 71 -0.06 -1.61 0.81
C ALA A 71 -1.53 -1.77 0.48
N ALA A 72 -1.87 -2.41 -0.64
CA ALA A 72 -3.25 -2.70 -1.03
C ALA A 72 -3.94 -3.60 0.00
N LEU A 73 -3.33 -4.74 0.35
CA LEU A 73 -3.90 -5.68 1.32
C LEU A 73 -4.11 -5.02 2.69
N ARG A 74 -3.08 -4.36 3.22
CA ARG A 74 -3.15 -3.69 4.53
C ARG A 74 -4.10 -2.50 4.51
N GLY A 75 -4.04 -1.69 3.46
CA GLY A 75 -4.88 -0.51 3.29
C GLY A 75 -6.35 -0.86 3.13
N MET A 76 -6.67 -2.00 2.52
CA MET A 76 -8.02 -2.53 2.40
C MET A 76 -8.51 -3.29 3.65
N GLY A 77 -7.67 -3.45 4.67
CA GLY A 77 -8.02 -4.11 5.92
C GLY A 77 -7.99 -5.64 5.88
N VAL A 78 -7.25 -6.23 4.93
CA VAL A 78 -6.98 -7.66 4.88
C VAL A 78 -5.89 -8.00 5.90
N ASP A 79 -6.06 -9.10 6.62
CA ASP A 79 -5.09 -9.59 7.61
C ASP A 79 -4.39 -10.88 7.17
N ASN A 80 -5.09 -11.75 6.45
CA ASN A 80 -4.59 -13.05 6.02
C ASN A 80 -4.81 -13.24 4.52
N ALA A 81 -3.74 -13.47 3.76
CA ALA A 81 -3.81 -13.72 2.32
C ALA A 81 -2.58 -14.52 1.83
N THR A 82 -2.79 -15.39 0.85
CA THR A 82 -1.72 -15.92 0.01
C THR A 82 -1.52 -15.02 -1.20
N ILE A 83 -0.27 -14.78 -1.56
CA ILE A 83 0.15 -13.97 -2.71
C ILE A 83 1.04 -14.84 -3.59
N GLU A 84 0.43 -15.51 -4.56
CA GLU A 84 1.12 -16.37 -5.50
C GLU A 84 1.64 -15.55 -6.68
N ILE A 85 2.91 -15.72 -7.05
CA ILE A 85 3.50 -15.14 -8.26
C ILE A 85 4.32 -16.17 -9.02
N ASP A 86 4.33 -16.09 -10.35
CA ASP A 86 5.15 -16.95 -11.24
C ASP A 86 6.45 -16.24 -11.70
N GLY A 87 6.63 -14.97 -11.35
CA GLY A 87 7.76 -14.09 -11.70
C GLY A 87 8.59 -13.63 -10.48
N PRO A 88 9.83 -13.17 -10.65
CA PRO A 88 10.73 -12.76 -9.54
C PRO A 88 10.32 -11.47 -8.85
N GLU A 89 9.30 -10.81 -9.38
CA GLU A 89 8.90 -9.48 -9.00
C GLU A 89 7.39 -9.39 -9.13
N VAL A 90 6.75 -8.75 -8.17
CA VAL A 90 5.31 -8.43 -8.26
C VAL A 90 5.07 -7.54 -9.48
N PRO A 91 3.98 -7.75 -10.26
CA PRO A 91 3.70 -6.90 -11.41
C PRO A 91 3.49 -5.45 -10.98
N ILE A 92 4.14 -4.50 -11.66
CA ILE A 92 4.02 -3.08 -11.32
C ILE A 92 2.65 -2.49 -11.64
N MET A 93 1.89 -3.15 -12.52
CA MET A 93 0.60 -2.68 -13.01
C MET A 93 0.70 -1.26 -13.59
N ASP A 94 -0.01 -0.28 -13.02
CA ASP A 94 0.05 1.13 -13.41
C ASP A 94 0.99 1.97 -12.52
N GLY A 95 1.80 1.31 -11.68
CA GLY A 95 2.68 1.96 -10.71
C GLY A 95 2.03 2.28 -9.37
N SER A 96 0.74 1.98 -9.20
CA SER A 96 -0.01 2.23 -7.97
C SER A 96 -0.64 0.94 -7.42
N ALA A 97 -1.35 1.07 -6.30
CA ALA A 97 -2.10 -0.04 -5.71
C ALA A 97 -3.47 -0.28 -6.35
N ALA A 98 -3.90 0.53 -7.33
CA ALA A 98 -5.28 0.55 -7.83
C ALA A 98 -5.73 -0.81 -8.41
N ALA A 99 -4.87 -1.48 -9.17
CA ALA A 99 -5.18 -2.79 -9.73
C ALA A 99 -5.34 -3.88 -8.65
N PHE A 100 -4.50 -3.84 -7.62
CA PHE A 100 -4.60 -4.76 -6.48
C PHE A 100 -5.87 -4.52 -5.67
N ILE A 101 -6.24 -3.25 -5.45
CA ILE A 101 -7.51 -2.89 -4.79
C ILE A 101 -8.69 -3.44 -5.59
N ALA A 102 -8.68 -3.29 -6.92
CA ALA A 102 -9.75 -3.81 -7.77
C ALA A 102 -9.86 -5.35 -7.69
N ALA A 103 -8.72 -6.06 -7.64
CA ALA A 103 -8.73 -7.50 -7.46
C ALA A 103 -9.23 -7.94 -6.08
N ILE A 104 -8.88 -7.22 -5.01
CA ILE A 104 -9.42 -7.45 -3.66
C ILE A 104 -10.93 -7.22 -3.64
N ASP A 105 -11.42 -6.16 -4.29
CA ASP A 105 -12.84 -5.86 -4.40
C ASP A 105 -13.60 -6.94 -5.17
N GLN A 106 -13.00 -7.46 -6.25
CA GLN A 106 -13.57 -8.55 -7.03
C GLN A 106 -13.63 -9.86 -6.26
N ALA A 107 -12.58 -10.19 -5.49
CA ALA A 107 -12.53 -11.40 -4.67
C ALA A 107 -13.44 -11.32 -3.43
N GLY A 108 -13.60 -10.12 -2.88
CA GLY A 108 -14.30 -9.86 -1.62
C GLY A 108 -13.44 -10.16 -0.39
N ILE A 109 -13.84 -9.57 0.75
CA ILE A 109 -13.19 -9.78 2.05
C ILE A 109 -14.12 -10.57 2.97
N VAL A 110 -13.62 -11.66 3.54
CA VAL A 110 -14.37 -12.54 4.44
C VAL A 110 -13.90 -12.34 5.88
N THR A 111 -14.85 -12.10 6.79
CA THR A 111 -14.57 -12.08 8.23
C THR A 111 -14.31 -13.49 8.74
N GLN A 112 -13.18 -13.69 9.43
CA GLN A 112 -12.83 -14.97 10.06
C GLN A 112 -13.26 -14.98 11.53
N PRO A 113 -13.54 -16.16 12.13
CA PRO A 113 -14.03 -16.28 13.51
C PRO A 113 -12.91 -16.12 14.54
N ALA A 114 -12.17 -15.00 14.49
CA ALA A 114 -11.08 -14.67 15.39
C ALA A 114 -11.07 -13.17 15.70
N GLN A 115 -10.56 -12.79 16.87
CA GLN A 115 -10.37 -11.38 17.20
C GLN A 115 -9.20 -10.82 16.41
N ARG A 116 -9.39 -9.64 15.83
CA ARG A 116 -8.32 -8.95 15.11
C ARG A 116 -7.30 -8.40 16.10
N ARG A 117 -6.03 -8.72 15.90
CA ARG A 117 -4.92 -8.30 16.76
C ARG A 117 -4.16 -7.13 16.13
N PHE A 118 -3.61 -6.27 16.97
CA PHE A 118 -2.88 -5.07 16.58
C PHE A 118 -1.61 -4.91 17.40
N ILE A 119 -0.58 -4.32 16.81
CA ILE A 119 0.62 -3.86 17.54
C ILE A 119 0.38 -2.41 17.96
N GLN A 120 0.19 -2.18 19.26
CA GLN A 120 0.07 -0.84 19.83
C GLN A 120 1.43 -0.29 20.24
N VAL A 121 1.80 0.86 19.68
CA VAL A 121 3.03 1.59 20.02
C VAL A 121 2.84 2.32 21.35
N LEU A 122 3.78 2.13 22.28
CA LEU A 122 3.74 2.61 23.66
C LEU A 122 4.71 3.75 23.95
N LYS A 123 5.80 3.86 23.18
CA LYS A 123 6.74 4.99 23.27
C LYS A 123 7.39 5.24 21.89
N PRO A 124 7.94 6.45 21.66
CA PRO A 124 8.60 6.76 20.40
C PRO A 124 9.83 5.88 20.14
N ILE A 125 10.01 5.49 18.88
CA ILE A 125 11.23 4.87 18.35
C ILE A 125 11.62 5.66 17.10
N SER A 126 12.85 6.16 17.06
CA SER A 126 13.33 7.01 15.98
C SER A 126 14.65 6.48 15.42
N VAL A 127 14.82 6.56 14.10
CA VAL A 127 16.02 6.15 13.36
C VAL A 127 16.43 7.28 12.42
N LYS A 128 17.74 7.51 12.31
CA LYS A 128 18.33 8.47 11.37
C LYS A 128 19.34 7.77 10.47
N ILE A 129 19.23 7.98 9.16
CA ILE A 129 20.17 7.45 8.16
C ILE A 129 20.57 8.61 7.26
N GLY A 130 21.79 9.13 7.45
CA GLY A 130 22.23 10.35 6.79
C GLY A 130 21.27 11.51 7.08
N ASP A 131 20.65 12.03 6.03
CA ASP A 131 19.69 13.13 6.06
C ASP A 131 18.23 12.69 6.26
N SER A 132 17.96 11.39 6.18
CA SER A 132 16.63 10.81 6.38
C SER A 132 16.34 10.55 7.85
N PHE A 133 15.11 10.81 8.29
CA PHE A 133 14.65 10.60 9.65
C PHE A 133 13.30 9.90 9.66
N GLY A 134 13.18 8.85 10.47
CA GLY A 134 11.95 8.08 10.64
C GLY A 134 11.63 7.93 12.11
N GLU A 135 10.36 8.07 12.48
CA GLU A 135 9.90 7.93 13.86
C GLU A 135 8.53 7.27 13.89
N ILE A 136 8.36 6.25 14.73
CA ILE A 136 7.04 5.73 15.10
C ILE A 136 6.74 6.07 16.55
N ARG A 137 5.56 6.63 16.82
CA ARG A 137 5.15 7.12 18.15
C ARG A 137 3.73 6.71 18.50
N PRO A 138 3.35 6.72 19.80
CA PRO A 138 1.97 6.46 20.21
C PRO A 138 0.99 7.42 19.55
N TYR A 139 -0.15 6.89 19.12
CA TYR A 139 -1.23 7.66 18.51
C TYR A 139 -2.58 7.03 18.87
N ALA A 140 -3.55 7.86 19.25
CA ALA A 140 -4.81 7.37 19.80
C ALA A 140 -5.83 6.92 18.73
N ASN A 141 -5.72 7.44 17.50
CA ASN A 141 -6.77 7.32 16.48
C ASN A 141 -6.46 6.27 15.40
N GLY A 142 -5.82 5.16 15.77
CA GLY A 142 -5.46 4.09 14.84
C GLY A 142 -4.04 4.23 14.29
N PHE A 143 -3.90 4.16 12.97
CA PHE A 143 -2.60 4.27 12.29
C PHE A 143 -2.54 5.52 11.42
N CYS A 144 -1.57 6.40 11.70
CA CYS A 144 -1.32 7.61 10.93
C CYS A 144 0.05 7.53 10.26
N VAL A 145 0.13 7.97 9.01
CA VAL A 145 1.38 8.09 8.25
C VAL A 145 1.58 9.55 7.87
N GLU A 146 2.74 10.09 8.22
CA GLU A 146 3.18 11.45 7.92
C GLU A 146 4.44 11.36 7.06
N VAL A 147 4.36 11.81 5.81
CA VAL A 147 5.50 11.81 4.89
C VAL A 147 5.86 13.23 4.53
N GLU A 148 7.16 13.51 4.56
CA GLU A 148 7.78 14.70 4.01
C GLU A 148 8.89 14.25 3.04
N ILE A 149 8.76 14.67 1.78
CA ILE A 149 9.80 14.50 0.76
C ILE A 149 10.41 15.86 0.43
N ASP A 150 11.66 15.85 0.01
CA ASP A 150 12.43 17.05 -0.37
C ASP A 150 13.41 16.61 -1.46
N PHE A 151 12.95 16.70 -2.71
CA PHE A 151 13.74 16.36 -3.88
C PHE A 151 14.39 17.62 -4.46
N THR A 152 15.67 17.53 -4.82
CA THR A 152 16.41 18.62 -5.48
C THR A 152 15.80 18.99 -6.84
N ASN A 153 15.11 18.05 -7.49
CA ASN A 153 14.36 18.33 -8.70
C ASN A 153 13.23 19.33 -8.40
N PRO A 154 13.20 20.52 -9.03
CA PRO A 154 12.28 21.60 -8.66
C PRO A 154 10.82 21.30 -9.00
N VAL A 155 10.56 20.35 -9.90
CA VAL A 155 9.21 19.93 -10.30
C VAL A 155 8.57 19.05 -9.22
N ILE A 156 9.38 18.21 -8.56
CA ILE A 156 8.93 17.40 -7.42
C ILE A 156 8.98 18.24 -6.15
N GLY A 157 10.14 18.84 -5.88
CA GLY A 157 10.39 19.74 -4.76
C GLY A 157 10.11 19.13 -3.38
N GLN A 158 9.74 20.01 -2.45
CA GLN A 158 9.28 19.63 -1.13
C GLN A 158 7.77 19.38 -1.16
N GLN A 159 7.35 18.24 -0.62
CA GLN A 159 5.93 17.90 -0.46
C GLN A 159 5.72 17.24 0.89
N SER A 160 4.55 17.45 1.49
CA SER A 160 4.15 16.82 2.74
C SER A 160 2.74 16.29 2.65
N TYR A 161 2.52 15.06 3.14
CA TYR A 161 1.18 14.46 3.20
C TYR A 161 1.02 13.66 4.50
N ALA A 162 -0.09 13.88 5.19
CA ALA A 162 -0.46 13.16 6.41
C ALA A 162 -1.77 12.41 6.19
N PHE A 163 -1.82 11.15 6.64
CA PHE A 163 -2.88 10.23 6.28
C PHE A 163 -3.21 9.26 7.42
N ASP A 164 -4.42 9.36 7.95
CA ASP A 164 -5.00 8.35 8.84
C ASP A 164 -5.56 7.18 8.01
N LEU A 165 -5.04 5.98 8.25
CA LEU A 165 -5.35 4.78 7.48
C LEU A 165 -6.80 4.33 7.72
N ASN A 166 -7.59 4.36 6.64
CA ASN A 166 -8.95 3.83 6.57
C ASN A 166 -9.17 3.28 5.15
N PRO A 167 -9.74 2.06 4.94
CA PRO A 167 -9.96 1.49 3.61
C PRO A 167 -10.63 2.41 2.59
N GLU A 168 -11.64 3.18 3.00
CA GLU A 168 -12.33 4.11 2.09
C GLU A 168 -11.42 5.27 1.66
N ARG A 169 -10.68 5.86 2.61
CA ARG A 169 -9.74 6.94 2.30
C ARG A 169 -8.54 6.42 1.54
N PHE A 170 -8.04 5.22 1.86
CA PHE A 170 -6.91 4.60 1.18
C PHE A 170 -7.23 4.46 -0.30
N ARG A 171 -8.38 3.87 -0.65
CA ARG A 171 -8.83 3.76 -2.04
C ARG A 171 -8.88 5.09 -2.78
N ARG A 172 -9.42 6.14 -2.15
CA ARG A 172 -9.66 7.43 -2.80
C ARG A 172 -8.42 8.33 -2.89
N GLU A 173 -7.59 8.32 -1.84
CA GLU A 173 -6.60 9.34 -1.59
C GLU A 173 -5.15 8.85 -1.76
N VAL A 174 -4.89 7.54 -1.63
CA VAL A 174 -3.52 7.00 -1.65
C VAL A 174 -3.35 5.92 -2.71
N GLY A 175 -4.29 4.98 -2.81
CA GLY A 175 -4.16 3.77 -3.60
C GLY A 175 -3.94 3.97 -5.11
N ARG A 176 -4.24 5.16 -5.64
CA ARG A 176 -4.01 5.49 -7.06
C ARG A 176 -2.72 6.30 -7.29
N ALA A 177 -1.96 6.66 -6.26
CA ALA A 177 -0.73 7.42 -6.42
C ALA A 177 0.37 6.52 -7.00
N ARG A 178 0.87 6.88 -8.18
CA ARG A 178 1.84 6.07 -8.92
C ARG A 178 3.27 6.30 -8.44
N THR A 179 4.11 5.28 -8.65
CA THR A 179 5.55 5.40 -8.51
C THR A 179 6.10 6.43 -9.48
N PHE A 180 7.29 6.94 -9.18
CA PHE A 180 7.89 8.01 -9.94
C PHE A 180 9.40 7.87 -10.04
N GLY A 181 9.96 8.42 -11.11
CA GLY A 181 11.39 8.39 -11.40
C GLY A 181 11.85 9.62 -12.17
N LEU A 182 13.16 9.85 -12.16
CA LEU A 182 13.79 10.90 -12.93
C LEU A 182 14.34 10.34 -14.24
N MET A 183 14.15 11.06 -15.34
CA MET A 183 14.70 10.69 -16.65
C MET A 183 16.24 10.60 -16.61
N SER A 184 16.89 11.46 -15.81
CA SER A 184 18.34 11.47 -15.61
C SER A 184 18.88 10.20 -14.92
N ASP A 185 18.04 9.46 -14.18
CA ASP A 185 18.43 8.23 -13.50
C ASP A 185 18.33 6.97 -14.39
N VAL A 186 17.60 7.04 -15.51
CA VAL A 186 17.26 5.86 -16.34
C VAL A 186 18.50 5.12 -16.81
N ALA A 187 19.48 5.82 -17.40
CA ALA A 187 20.70 5.19 -17.91
C ALA A 187 21.49 4.45 -16.81
N ARG A 188 21.56 5.05 -15.62
CA ARG A 188 22.21 4.46 -14.45
C ARG A 188 21.46 3.23 -13.97
N LEU A 189 20.13 3.32 -13.82
CA LEU A 189 19.29 2.21 -13.37
C LEU A 189 19.35 1.03 -14.35
N TRP A 190 19.21 1.27 -15.64
CA TRP A 190 19.30 0.24 -16.67
C TRP A 190 20.66 -0.46 -16.66
N SER A 191 21.75 0.29 -16.55
CA SER A 191 23.10 -0.28 -16.47
C SER A 191 23.32 -1.17 -15.25
N ALA A 192 22.54 -0.96 -14.18
CA ALA A 192 22.55 -1.74 -12.96
C ALA A 192 21.47 -2.83 -12.92
N GLY A 193 20.72 -3.03 -14.01
CA GLY A 193 19.67 -4.06 -14.10
C GLY A 193 18.34 -3.68 -13.43
N TYR A 194 18.10 -2.39 -13.19
CA TYR A 194 16.86 -1.86 -12.62
C TYR A 194 16.05 -1.08 -13.66
N ALA A 195 14.76 -0.92 -13.38
CA ALA A 195 13.80 -0.13 -14.17
C ALA A 195 13.64 -0.59 -15.64
N LEU A 196 13.90 -1.86 -15.94
CA LEU A 196 13.80 -2.41 -17.30
C LEU A 196 12.36 -2.55 -17.79
N GLY A 197 11.40 -2.65 -16.87
CA GLY A 197 9.95 -2.67 -17.15
C GLY A 197 9.26 -1.32 -16.91
N ALA A 198 10.00 -0.28 -16.56
CA ALA A 198 9.43 1.05 -16.34
C ALA A 198 8.99 1.69 -17.67
N SER A 199 7.80 2.30 -17.67
CA SER A 199 7.25 3.03 -18.80
C SER A 199 6.37 4.19 -18.31
N PHE A 200 5.94 5.06 -19.22
CA PHE A 200 4.98 6.12 -18.89
C PHE A 200 3.62 5.58 -18.42
N ASP A 201 3.27 4.34 -18.79
CA ASP A 201 2.01 3.72 -18.37
C ASP A 201 2.03 3.31 -16.89
N ASN A 202 3.22 3.08 -16.32
CA ASN A 202 3.39 2.58 -14.96
C ASN A 202 4.26 3.47 -14.05
N THR A 203 4.80 4.57 -14.56
CA THR A 203 5.70 5.45 -13.82
C THR A 203 5.42 6.90 -14.18
N VAL A 204 5.37 7.76 -13.16
CA VAL A 204 5.40 9.22 -13.34
C VAL A 204 6.84 9.65 -13.53
N VAL A 205 7.16 10.20 -14.69
CA VAL A 205 8.54 10.52 -15.07
C VAL A 205 8.73 12.03 -15.13
N PHE A 206 9.77 12.51 -14.46
CA PHE A 206 10.17 13.91 -14.47
C PHE A 206 11.52 14.07 -15.17
N ASP A 207 11.69 15.13 -15.97
CA ASP A 207 13.01 15.65 -16.30
C ASP A 207 13.38 16.80 -15.34
N ASP A 208 14.47 17.52 -15.59
CA ASP A 208 14.93 18.60 -14.72
C ASP A 208 14.00 19.84 -14.71
N GLU A 209 13.09 19.96 -15.69
CA GLU A 209 12.28 21.16 -15.93
C GLU A 209 10.77 20.90 -15.84
N ARG A 210 10.29 19.67 -16.10
CA ARG A 210 8.87 19.35 -16.20
C ARG A 210 8.53 17.88 -15.94
N LEU A 211 7.22 17.65 -15.75
CA LEU A 211 6.59 16.34 -15.86
C LEU A 211 6.50 15.91 -17.33
N LEU A 212 6.84 14.66 -17.63
CA LEU A 212 6.84 14.12 -18.99
C LEU A 212 5.55 13.37 -19.37
N ASN A 213 4.81 12.85 -18.39
CA ASN A 213 3.52 12.19 -18.60
C ASN A 213 2.48 13.16 -19.17
N THR A 214 1.94 12.86 -20.36
CA THR A 214 0.99 13.74 -21.06
C THR A 214 -0.37 13.87 -20.38
N GLU A 215 -0.78 12.83 -19.65
CA GLU A 215 -2.00 12.77 -18.86
C GLU A 215 -1.89 13.54 -17.53
N GLY A 216 -0.69 13.98 -17.16
CA GLY A 216 -0.43 14.72 -15.93
C GLY A 216 -0.40 13.86 -14.67
N LEU A 217 -0.44 14.53 -13.52
CA LEU A 217 -0.54 13.89 -12.21
C LEU A 217 -2.00 13.59 -11.85
N ARG A 218 -2.22 12.49 -11.13
CA ARG A 218 -3.52 12.15 -10.53
C ARG A 218 -3.82 13.01 -9.30
N TYR A 219 -2.78 13.49 -8.63
CA TYR A 219 -2.83 14.36 -7.47
C TYR A 219 -1.70 15.39 -7.56
N ALA A 220 -1.93 16.63 -7.09
CA ALA A 220 -0.87 17.65 -7.09
C ALA A 220 0.36 17.23 -6.27
N ASP A 221 0.13 16.42 -5.23
CA ASP A 221 1.08 15.84 -4.28
C ASP A 221 1.26 14.32 -4.48
N GLU A 222 1.16 13.84 -5.74
CA GLU A 222 1.19 12.40 -6.07
C GLU A 222 2.47 11.70 -5.56
N CYS A 223 3.63 12.36 -5.59
CA CYS A 223 4.89 11.80 -5.10
C CYS A 223 4.87 11.57 -3.58
N ALA A 224 4.37 12.52 -2.78
CA ALA A 224 4.22 12.33 -1.34
C ALA A 224 3.17 11.25 -0.99
N ARG A 225 2.04 11.23 -1.71
CA ARG A 225 1.01 10.18 -1.54
C ARG A 225 1.54 8.79 -1.89
N HIS A 226 2.36 8.67 -2.93
CA HIS A 226 3.01 7.41 -3.27
C HIS A 226 3.96 6.96 -2.17
N LYS A 227 4.72 7.88 -1.57
CA LYS A 227 5.57 7.54 -0.43
C LYS A 227 4.76 7.14 0.82
N VAL A 228 3.54 7.67 1.00
CA VAL A 228 2.60 7.12 1.99
C VAL A 228 2.17 5.69 1.65
N LEU A 229 1.88 5.41 0.38
CA LEU A 229 1.57 4.06 -0.11
C LEU A 229 2.72 3.08 0.20
N ASP A 230 3.96 3.44 -0.16
CA ASP A 230 5.16 2.64 0.14
C ASP A 230 5.29 2.35 1.63
N VAL A 231 5.13 3.37 2.48
CA VAL A 231 5.20 3.23 3.94
C VAL A 231 4.15 2.26 4.48
N ILE A 232 2.90 2.34 3.99
CA ILE A 232 1.83 1.41 4.42
C ILE A 232 2.21 -0.02 4.03
N GLY A 233 2.80 -0.22 2.84
CA GLY A 233 3.31 -1.50 2.37
C GLY A 233 4.43 -2.04 3.25
N ASP A 234 5.49 -1.26 3.44
CA ASP A 234 6.67 -1.65 4.22
C ASP A 234 6.32 -1.94 5.68
N LEU A 235 5.50 -1.09 6.31
CA LEU A 235 5.11 -1.28 7.72
C LEU A 235 4.09 -2.39 7.93
N SER A 236 3.46 -2.90 6.86
CA SER A 236 2.63 -4.10 6.94
C SER A 236 3.44 -5.35 7.30
N LEU A 237 4.76 -5.32 7.07
CA LEU A 237 5.72 -6.37 7.45
C LEU A 237 5.92 -6.49 8.96
N ALA A 238 5.26 -5.66 9.76
CA ALA A 238 5.12 -5.88 11.20
C ALA A 238 4.37 -7.18 11.54
N GLY A 239 3.70 -7.80 10.55
CA GLY A 239 2.88 -9.01 10.69
C GLY A 239 1.46 -8.74 11.21
N LEU A 240 1.28 -7.71 12.03
CA LEU A 240 -0.02 -7.22 12.50
C LEU A 240 -0.21 -5.75 12.14
N PRO A 241 -1.47 -5.28 11.97
CA PRO A 241 -1.74 -3.85 11.81
C PRO A 241 -1.26 -3.05 13.02
N LEU A 242 -0.66 -1.88 12.76
CA LEU A 242 -0.10 -1.00 13.78
C LEU A 242 -1.15 -0.03 14.34
N LEU A 243 -0.99 0.37 15.60
CA LEU A 243 -1.66 1.51 16.22
C LEU A 243 -0.57 2.47 16.71
N GLY A 244 -0.47 3.62 16.04
CA GLY A 244 0.64 4.56 16.18
C GLY A 244 0.66 5.58 15.03
N ALA A 245 1.54 6.57 15.14
CA ALA A 245 1.82 7.51 14.05
C ALA A 245 3.26 7.29 13.59
N TYR A 246 3.45 7.07 12.30
CA TYR A 246 4.76 6.97 11.68
C TYR A 246 5.05 8.23 10.87
N ARG A 247 6.16 8.90 11.19
CA ARG A 247 6.68 10.06 10.47
C ARG A 247 7.93 9.67 9.69
N SER A 248 7.97 10.03 8.42
CA SER A 248 9.10 9.81 7.52
C SER A 248 9.49 11.12 6.87
N VAL A 249 10.73 11.54 7.06
CA VAL A 249 11.32 12.74 6.45
C VAL A 249 12.45 12.29 5.54
N ARG A 250 12.30 12.54 4.23
CA ARG A 250 13.23 12.10 3.17
C ARG A 250 13.51 10.59 3.24
N GLY A 251 12.51 9.80 3.63
CA GLY A 251 12.64 8.37 3.82
C GLY A 251 12.34 7.53 2.58
N GLY A 252 12.73 6.27 2.65
CA GLY A 252 12.40 5.22 1.68
C GLY A 252 12.40 3.85 2.37
N HIS A 253 12.33 2.77 1.60
CA HIS A 253 12.20 1.40 2.12
C HIS A 253 13.23 1.04 3.19
N LYS A 254 14.49 1.43 3.00
CA LYS A 254 15.57 1.23 3.97
C LYS A 254 15.28 1.86 5.34
N LEU A 255 14.78 3.10 5.36
CA LEU A 255 14.43 3.79 6.60
C LEU A 255 13.21 3.15 7.26
N ASN A 256 12.17 2.86 6.46
CA ASN A 256 10.93 2.23 6.92
C ASN A 256 11.23 0.89 7.60
N HIS A 257 12.01 0.04 6.95
CA HIS A 257 12.47 -1.21 7.51
C HIS A 257 13.28 -1.00 8.80
N ALA A 258 14.23 -0.07 8.81
CA ALA A 258 15.07 0.16 9.99
C ALA A 258 14.25 0.61 11.21
N VAL A 259 13.26 1.48 11.03
CA VAL A 259 12.35 1.89 12.12
C VAL A 259 11.49 0.71 12.58
N LEU A 260 10.94 -0.07 11.65
CA LEU A 260 10.13 -1.24 11.98
C LEU A 260 10.94 -2.28 12.77
N THR A 261 12.15 -2.58 12.35
CA THR A 261 13.05 -3.50 13.06
C THR A 261 13.41 -2.98 14.43
N ALA A 262 13.70 -1.67 14.57
CA ALA A 262 13.97 -1.06 15.87
C ALA A 262 12.76 -1.14 16.81
N LEU A 263 11.55 -0.89 16.29
CA LEU A 263 10.31 -1.04 17.07
C LEU A 263 10.14 -2.47 17.55
N LEU A 264 10.25 -3.45 16.64
CA LEU A 264 10.05 -4.86 16.98
C LEU A 264 11.10 -5.34 17.98
N ALA A 265 12.36 -4.90 17.86
CA ALA A 265 13.44 -5.26 18.77
C ALA A 265 13.21 -4.75 20.21
N ASP A 266 12.66 -3.55 20.39
CA ASP A 266 12.32 -3.02 21.71
C ASP A 266 10.96 -3.51 22.19
N ARG A 267 10.94 -4.66 22.90
CA ARG A 267 9.72 -5.24 23.48
C ARG A 267 9.03 -4.37 24.53
N THR A 268 9.64 -3.27 25.00
CA THR A 268 8.99 -2.30 25.88
C THR A 268 8.30 -1.16 25.11
N ALA A 269 8.55 -1.06 23.80
CA ALA A 269 7.99 -0.02 22.95
C ALA A 269 6.64 -0.35 22.36
N TRP A 270 6.16 -1.59 22.49
CA TRP A 270 4.89 -2.00 21.93
C TRP A 270 4.27 -3.18 22.70
N ARG A 271 2.98 -3.42 22.46
CA ARG A 271 2.26 -4.61 22.92
C ARG A 271 1.24 -5.07 21.89
N VAL A 272 0.84 -6.34 21.93
CA VAL A 272 -0.32 -6.80 21.16
C VAL A 272 -1.59 -6.46 21.92
N VAL A 273 -2.57 -5.89 21.22
CA VAL A 273 -3.94 -5.70 21.72
C VAL A 273 -4.93 -6.35 20.77
N GLU A 274 -6.05 -6.83 21.30
CA GLU A 274 -7.18 -7.29 20.50
C GLU A 274 -8.15 -6.12 20.31
N GLY A 275 -8.61 -5.89 19.08
CA GLY A 275 -9.61 -4.89 18.80
C GLY A 275 -11.02 -5.45 18.93
N GLU A 276 -11.96 -4.64 19.41
CA GLU A 276 -13.37 -4.94 19.22
C GLU A 276 -13.67 -4.94 17.71
N ALA A 277 -14.30 -6.02 17.21
CA ALA A 277 -14.80 -6.05 15.84
C ALA A 277 -15.63 -4.79 15.61
N ALA A 278 -15.21 -3.93 14.67
CA ALA A 278 -15.81 -2.63 14.44
C ALA A 278 -17.33 -2.79 14.39
N ARG A 279 -18.03 -2.39 15.46
CA ARG A 279 -19.48 -2.26 15.43
C ARG A 279 -19.74 -1.26 14.33
N ARG A 280 -20.27 -1.73 13.20
CA ARG A 280 -20.89 -0.86 12.20
C ARG A 280 -21.81 0.06 13.00
N THR A 281 -21.45 1.33 13.09
CA THR A 281 -22.38 2.37 13.52
C THR A 281 -23.41 2.46 12.41
N THR A 282 -24.38 1.55 12.42
CA THR A 282 -25.66 1.77 11.77
C THR A 282 -26.25 2.98 12.47
N ARG A 283 -26.10 4.16 11.86
CA ARG A 283 -27.01 5.27 12.16
C ARG A 283 -28.43 4.73 11.97
N PRO A 284 -29.32 4.82 12.97
CA PRO A 284 -30.70 4.46 12.74
C PRO A 284 -31.25 5.43 11.70
N VAL A 285 -31.69 4.87 10.58
CA VAL A 285 -32.54 5.59 9.62
C VAL A 285 -33.80 5.94 10.40
N GLY A 286 -33.98 7.24 10.70
CA GLY A 286 -35.17 7.73 11.36
C GLY A 286 -36.41 7.34 10.57
N GLU A 287 -37.37 6.73 11.26
CA GLU A 287 -38.70 6.44 10.76
C GLU A 287 -39.33 7.70 10.16
N VAL A 288 -39.61 7.67 8.86
CA VAL A 288 -40.52 8.64 8.25
C VAL A 288 -41.93 8.20 8.65
N GLY A 289 -42.47 8.90 9.64
CA GLY A 289 -43.83 8.72 10.14
C GLY A 289 -44.86 8.85 9.01
N ARG A 290 -45.79 7.89 8.98
CA ARG A 290 -47.02 7.92 8.19
C ARG A 290 -47.89 9.11 8.59
N GLY A 291 -48.24 9.95 7.62
CA GLY A 291 -49.37 10.88 7.67
C GLY A 291 -50.23 10.68 6.43
N ILE A 292 -51.46 10.20 6.62
CA ILE A 292 -52.46 9.89 5.59
C ILE A 292 -53.23 11.17 5.22
N VAL A 293 -53.68 11.25 3.96
CA VAL A 293 -54.90 11.85 3.36
C VAL A 293 -54.47 12.43 2.01
N GLY A 294 -55.00 12.12 0.83
CA GLY A 294 -56.25 11.47 0.42
C GLY A 294 -56.67 12.18 -0.88
N GLY A 295 -56.89 11.46 -1.98
CA GLY A 295 -57.43 12.05 -3.20
C GLY A 295 -57.00 11.37 -4.50
N ARG A 296 -57.91 10.58 -5.08
CA ARG A 296 -57.91 10.14 -6.49
C ARG A 296 -57.89 11.40 -7.41
N ILE A 297 -57.44 11.40 -8.66
CA ILE A 297 -58.15 10.88 -9.85
C ILE A 297 -57.24 11.05 -11.10
N ALA A 298 -57.22 9.99 -11.94
CA ALA A 298 -57.11 9.87 -13.40
C ALA A 298 -55.99 10.52 -14.26
N ALA A 299 -55.76 9.82 -15.36
CA ALA A 299 -54.76 9.99 -16.41
C ALA A 299 -55.28 10.79 -17.63
N ALA A 300 -54.32 11.03 -18.54
CA ALA A 300 -54.42 11.34 -19.98
C ALA A 300 -54.66 12.81 -20.38
N TYR A 301 -53.66 13.40 -21.04
CA TYR A 301 -53.66 13.81 -22.47
C TYR A 301 -52.35 14.58 -22.79
N GLY A 302 -51.64 14.22 -23.87
CA GLY A 302 -50.71 15.12 -24.58
C GLY A 302 -51.47 15.93 -25.66
N PRO A 303 -50.85 16.57 -26.68
CA PRO A 303 -49.42 16.85 -26.92
C PRO A 303 -49.11 18.34 -27.25
N ASP A 304 -47.81 18.62 -27.43
CA ASP A 304 -47.16 19.56 -28.35
C ASP A 304 -47.32 21.10 -28.34
N VAL A 305 -46.15 21.69 -28.65
CA VAL A 305 -45.80 23.00 -29.26
C VAL A 305 -45.95 24.30 -28.46
N SER A 306 -44.80 24.87 -28.06
CA SER A 306 -44.12 25.95 -28.81
C SER A 306 -42.64 26.00 -28.46
#